data_AF-A0A9D9GWM1-F1
#
_entry.id   AF-A0A9D9GWM1-F1
#
_cell.length_a   1.000
_cell.length_b   1.000
_cell.length_c   1.000
_cell.angle_alpha   90.00
_cell.angle_beta   90.00
_cell.angle_gamma   90.00
#
_symmetry.space_group_name_H-M   'P 1'
#
loop_
_entity.id
_entity.type
_entity.pdbx_description
1 polymer ?
#
loop_
_entity_poly.entity_id
_entity_poly.type
_entity_poly.pdbx_seq_one_letter_code
_entity_poly.pdbx_strand_id
1 'polypeptide(L)'
;MNQTSEVLATLIHYNVTVRDTLEYCLKKQTYDPKVFSEKKRSILAEVDQHTPLKDIIDHSGENGEKFEKLIRDFYAQVYGDESTILHLADDGLRVDHNQHLPIYKGVLPIHENVNSMIQGILRDAKGKNIDVQEAEKVWKSEDKMFRAVAYLTLVNDLISLFNDYNKARQEAKGAESPTSKFITNDIQAIVQNINFVRSSARETDAVYKNMEDKIVALIEEMTGRRDLPVGKKFPDVMKETIETIQLYLRDAEASFRAAYPPFIQELLAQVKKDREAKEASDSASKQA
;
A
#
# COMPACT_ATOMS: atom_id res chain seq x y z
N MET A 1 15.23 11.77 18.63
CA MET A 1 13.81 11.37 18.55
C MET A 1 13.23 11.18 19.96
N ASN A 2 11.92 11.42 20.18
CA ASN A 2 11.24 11.03 21.41
C ASN A 2 10.52 9.68 21.23
N GLN A 3 10.13 9.02 22.33
CA GLN A 3 9.51 7.69 22.30
C GLN A 3 8.24 7.63 21.42
N THR A 4 7.39 8.66 21.45
CA THR A 4 6.20 8.71 20.59
C THR A 4 6.58 8.75 19.12
N SER A 5 7.59 9.55 18.76
CA SER A 5 8.12 9.61 17.39
C SER A 5 8.79 8.30 16.95
N GLU A 6 9.41 7.53 17.84
CA GLU A 6 9.97 6.20 17.54
C GLU A 6 8.88 5.18 17.21
N VAL A 7 7.81 5.17 18.01
CA VAL A 7 6.62 4.36 17.74
C VAL A 7 6.02 4.72 16.38
N LEU A 8 5.83 6.01 16.12
CA LEU A 8 5.32 6.49 14.83
C LEU A 8 6.24 6.08 13.67
N ALA A 9 7.55 6.19 13.84
CA ALA A 9 8.52 5.82 12.80
C ALA A 9 8.44 4.33 12.45
N THR A 10 8.29 3.46 13.45
CA THR A 10 8.15 2.01 13.24
C THR A 10 6.86 1.67 12.50
N LEU A 11 5.73 2.27 12.90
CA LEU A 11 4.44 2.07 12.22
C LEU A 11 4.45 2.60 10.78
N ILE A 12 5.06 3.77 10.55
CA ILE A 12 5.23 4.33 9.20
C ILE A 12 6.11 3.41 8.35
N HIS A 13 7.20 2.88 8.90
CA HIS A 13 8.08 1.94 8.20
C HIS A 13 7.34 0.65 7.80
N TYR A 14 6.49 0.14 8.68
CA TYR A 14 5.65 -1.00 8.36
C TYR A 14 4.66 -0.69 7.23
N ASN A 15 4.00 0.48 7.26
CA ASN A 15 3.15 0.93 6.16
C ASN A 15 3.88 1.00 4.81
N VAL A 16 5.11 1.51 4.81
CA VAL A 16 5.97 1.53 3.62
C VAL A 16 6.23 0.12 3.10
N THR A 17 6.58 -0.80 3.98
CA THR A 17 6.82 -2.21 3.62
C THR A 17 5.58 -2.85 3.00
N VAL A 18 4.41 -2.65 3.61
CA VAL A 18 3.13 -3.16 3.13
C VAL A 18 2.77 -2.56 1.77
N ARG A 19 2.84 -1.22 1.63
CA ARG A 19 2.60 -0.50 0.36
C ARG A 19 3.49 -1.01 -0.75
N ASP A 20 4.77 -1.23 -0.48
CA ASP A 20 5.74 -1.62 -1.49
C ASP A 20 5.48 -3.02 -2.07
N THR A 21 4.54 -3.79 -1.51
CA THR A 21 4.00 -5.02 -2.13
C THR A 21 3.22 -4.70 -3.42
N LEU A 22 2.61 -3.52 -3.54
CA LEU A 22 1.89 -3.09 -4.74
C LEU A 22 2.81 -2.99 -5.96
N GLU A 23 4.12 -2.89 -5.77
CA GLU A 23 5.11 -2.95 -6.84
C GLU A 23 4.97 -4.21 -7.70
N TYR A 24 4.58 -5.34 -7.10
CA TYR A 24 4.39 -6.61 -7.82
C TYR A 24 3.13 -6.60 -8.71
N CYS A 25 2.24 -5.62 -8.54
CA CYS A 25 1.11 -5.41 -9.46
C CYS A 25 1.52 -4.63 -10.72
N LEU A 26 2.74 -4.08 -10.77
CA LEU A 26 3.30 -3.43 -11.96
C LEU A 26 4.15 -4.45 -12.73
N LYS A 27 3.83 -4.68 -14.00
CA LYS A 27 4.59 -5.60 -14.87
C LYS A 27 6.01 -5.06 -15.11
N LYS A 28 7.02 -5.81 -14.66
CA LYS A 28 8.44 -5.51 -14.87
C LYS A 28 9.12 -6.67 -15.60
N GLN A 29 10.26 -6.39 -16.24
CA GLN A 29 11.08 -7.45 -16.85
C GLN A 29 11.71 -8.35 -15.80
N THR A 30 12.15 -7.76 -14.68
CA THR A 30 12.76 -8.47 -13.56
C THR A 30 12.34 -7.83 -12.24
N TYR A 31 12.35 -8.64 -11.19
CA TYR A 31 12.18 -8.20 -9.81
C TYR A 31 13.42 -8.62 -9.00
N ASP A 32 13.85 -7.78 -8.06
CA ASP A 32 15.01 -8.06 -7.23
C ASP A 32 14.65 -9.09 -6.14
N PRO A 33 15.26 -10.31 -6.16
CA PRO A 33 14.99 -11.33 -5.14
C PRO A 33 15.42 -10.92 -3.73
N LYS A 34 16.43 -10.04 -3.60
CA LYS A 34 16.89 -9.55 -2.30
C LYS A 34 15.85 -8.63 -1.68
N VAL A 35 15.35 -7.67 -2.46
CA VAL A 35 14.27 -6.76 -2.03
C VAL A 35 13.01 -7.57 -1.67
N PHE A 36 12.68 -8.60 -2.45
CA PHE A 36 11.59 -9.52 -2.09
C PHE A 36 11.81 -10.22 -0.75
N SER A 37 12.99 -10.79 -0.54
CA SER A 37 13.31 -11.52 0.69
C SER A 37 13.27 -10.60 1.93
N GLU A 38 13.73 -9.36 1.78
CA GLU A 38 13.65 -8.33 2.80
C GLU A 38 12.20 -7.99 3.13
N LYS A 39 11.36 -7.69 2.12
CA LYS A 39 9.92 -7.43 2.30
C LYS A 39 9.21 -8.61 2.96
N LYS A 40 9.42 -9.83 2.45
CA LYS A 40 8.86 -11.08 3.02
C LYS A 40 9.18 -11.18 4.50
N ARG A 41 10.42 -10.97 4.91
CA ARG A 41 10.80 -11.01 6.33
C ARG A 41 10.13 -9.91 7.15
N SER A 42 10.09 -8.69 6.63
CA SER A 42 9.60 -7.52 7.38
C SER A 42 8.10 -7.55 7.67
N ILE A 43 7.28 -8.20 6.84
CA ILE A 43 5.82 -8.28 7.07
C ILE A 43 5.47 -9.00 8.38
N LEU A 44 6.16 -10.11 8.71
CA LEU A 44 5.88 -10.84 9.96
C LEU A 44 6.73 -10.38 11.14
N ALA A 45 7.88 -9.76 10.90
CA ALA A 45 8.77 -9.31 11.97
C ALA A 45 8.06 -8.40 12.99
N GLU A 46 7.18 -7.51 12.51
CA GLU A 46 6.44 -6.57 13.36
C GLU A 46 5.28 -7.19 14.15
N VAL A 47 4.90 -8.44 13.87
CA VAL A 47 3.84 -9.15 14.63
C VAL A 47 4.38 -10.34 15.43
N ASP A 48 5.60 -10.80 15.14
CA ASP A 48 6.25 -11.91 15.85
C ASP A 48 7.19 -11.45 16.96
N GLN A 49 7.60 -10.17 16.96
CA GLN A 49 8.50 -9.58 17.95
C GLN A 49 7.74 -8.57 18.82
N HIS A 50 8.32 -8.23 19.98
CA HIS A 50 7.80 -7.15 20.83
C HIS A 50 8.11 -5.80 20.17
N THR A 51 7.28 -5.44 19.20
CA THR A 51 7.33 -4.15 18.51
C THR A 51 6.10 -3.32 18.84
N PRO A 52 6.12 -2.00 18.57
CA PRO A 52 4.96 -1.16 18.81
C PRO A 52 3.68 -1.63 18.08
N LEU A 53 3.81 -2.23 16.90
CA LEU A 53 2.65 -2.78 16.19
C LEU A 53 2.05 -3.96 16.96
N LYS A 54 2.89 -4.91 17.36
CA LYS A 54 2.45 -6.08 18.14
C LYS A 54 1.82 -5.66 19.47
N ASP A 55 2.41 -4.70 20.17
CA ASP A 55 1.85 -4.18 21.42
C ASP A 55 0.47 -3.56 21.22
N ILE A 56 0.27 -2.76 20.17
CA ILE A 56 -1.05 -2.19 19.86
C ILE A 56 -2.06 -3.31 19.55
N ILE A 57 -1.65 -4.33 18.78
CA ILE A 57 -2.49 -5.49 18.46
C ILE A 57 -2.93 -6.22 19.73
N ASP A 58 -1.98 -6.54 20.63
CA ASP A 58 -2.26 -7.31 21.85
C ASP A 58 -3.20 -6.57 22.82
N HIS A 59 -3.17 -5.24 22.82
CA HIS A 59 -4.04 -4.42 23.66
C HIS A 59 -5.37 -4.03 22.98
N SER A 60 -5.62 -4.50 21.75
CA SER A 60 -6.83 -4.17 20.97
C SER A 60 -7.94 -5.23 21.04
N GLY A 61 -7.78 -6.28 21.86
CA GLY A 61 -8.77 -7.34 22.04
C GLY A 61 -9.16 -8.04 20.73
N GLU A 62 -10.46 -8.31 20.54
CA GLU A 62 -10.97 -9.02 19.34
C GLU A 62 -10.58 -8.33 18.01
N ASN A 63 -10.49 -6.99 18.00
CA ASN A 63 -10.07 -6.27 16.81
C ASN A 63 -8.59 -6.48 16.50
N GLY A 64 -7.75 -6.60 17.54
CA GLY A 64 -6.34 -6.97 17.41
C GLY A 64 -6.17 -8.36 16.81
N GLU A 65 -6.89 -9.35 17.35
CA GLU A 65 -6.86 -10.73 16.84
C GLU A 65 -7.27 -10.83 15.37
N LYS A 66 -8.35 -10.13 14.98
CA LYS A 66 -8.79 -10.06 13.57
C LYS A 66 -7.74 -9.41 12.68
N PHE A 67 -7.06 -8.38 13.18
CA PHE A 67 -6.05 -7.68 12.41
C PHE A 67 -4.76 -8.50 12.25
N GLU A 68 -4.29 -9.15 13.30
CA GLU A 68 -3.17 -10.08 13.22
C GLU A 68 -3.49 -11.24 12.26
N LYS A 69 -4.71 -11.79 12.32
CA LYS A 69 -5.15 -12.81 11.38
C LYS A 69 -5.11 -12.31 9.94
N LEU A 70 -5.57 -11.08 9.67
CA LEU A 70 -5.50 -10.47 8.33
C LEU A 70 -4.05 -10.40 7.82
N ILE A 71 -3.10 -9.97 8.67
CA ILE A 71 -1.68 -9.88 8.32
C ILE A 71 -1.11 -11.28 8.00
N ARG A 72 -1.41 -12.27 8.84
CA ARG A 72 -0.90 -13.64 8.67
C ARG A 72 -1.52 -14.34 7.46
N ASP A 73 -2.81 -14.17 7.22
CA ASP A 73 -3.49 -14.70 6.03
C ASP A 73 -2.92 -14.07 4.75
N PHE A 74 -2.72 -12.73 4.74
CA PHE A 74 -2.08 -12.03 3.63
C PHE A 74 -0.66 -12.55 3.38
N TYR A 75 0.14 -12.71 4.44
CA TYR A 75 1.48 -13.27 4.33
C TYR A 75 1.44 -14.67 3.71
N ALA A 76 0.63 -15.59 4.26
CA ALA A 76 0.56 -16.96 3.77
C ALA A 76 0.13 -17.02 2.29
N GLN A 77 -0.83 -16.18 1.90
CA GLN A 77 -1.34 -16.15 0.54
C GLN A 77 -0.39 -15.52 -0.48
N VAL A 78 0.33 -14.47 -0.10
CA VAL A 78 1.15 -13.68 -1.04
C VAL A 78 2.62 -14.06 -0.98
N TYR A 79 3.18 -14.26 0.22
CA TYR A 79 4.60 -14.49 0.48
C TYR A 79 4.93 -15.91 0.96
N GLY A 80 3.93 -16.69 1.36
CA GLY A 80 4.11 -18.03 1.91
C GLY A 80 4.86 -18.96 0.96
N ASP A 81 5.48 -20.00 1.49
CA ASP A 81 6.31 -20.92 0.69
C ASP A 81 5.47 -21.68 -0.36
N GLU A 82 4.18 -21.85 -0.11
CA GLU A 82 3.19 -22.44 -1.02
C GLU A 82 2.45 -21.39 -1.88
N SER A 83 2.85 -20.12 -1.81
CA SER A 83 2.22 -19.05 -2.59
C SER A 83 2.49 -19.24 -4.07
N THR A 84 1.42 -19.26 -4.88
CA THR A 84 1.55 -19.19 -6.34
C THR A 84 1.70 -17.75 -6.85
N ILE A 85 1.52 -16.74 -5.98
CA ILE A 85 1.48 -15.33 -6.35
C ILE A 85 2.88 -14.77 -6.50
N LEU A 86 3.68 -14.82 -5.43
CA LEU A 86 5.07 -14.40 -5.41
C LEU A 86 5.92 -15.58 -4.94
N HIS A 87 6.71 -16.16 -5.86
CA HIS A 87 7.55 -17.31 -5.53
C HIS A 87 8.94 -17.19 -6.15
N LEU A 88 9.94 -17.63 -5.40
CA LEU A 88 11.30 -17.74 -5.89
C LEU A 88 11.43 -19.03 -6.71
N ALA A 89 11.93 -18.88 -7.94
CA ALA A 89 12.32 -19.97 -8.82
C ALA A 89 13.83 -19.88 -9.11
N ASP A 90 14.37 -20.89 -9.79
CA ASP A 90 15.80 -20.96 -10.13
C ASP A 90 16.29 -19.77 -10.98
N ASP A 91 15.38 -19.14 -11.74
CA ASP A 91 15.64 -17.98 -12.61
C ASP A 91 15.31 -16.62 -11.96
N GLY A 92 14.87 -16.60 -10.70
CA GLY A 92 14.57 -15.39 -9.94
C GLY A 92 13.16 -15.36 -9.35
N LEU A 93 12.69 -14.16 -9.01
CA LEU A 93 11.34 -13.98 -8.47
C LEU A 93 10.31 -14.00 -9.62
N ARG A 94 9.34 -14.90 -9.52
CA ARG A 94 8.18 -14.97 -10.40
C ARG A 94 6.96 -14.35 -9.74
N VAL A 95 6.20 -13.61 -10.54
CA VAL A 95 4.97 -12.93 -10.13
C VAL A 95 3.83 -13.39 -11.03
N ASP A 96 2.77 -13.97 -10.44
CA ASP A 96 1.56 -14.28 -11.20
C ASP A 96 0.70 -13.03 -11.38
N HIS A 97 0.83 -12.41 -12.55
CA HIS A 97 0.10 -11.19 -12.91
C HIS A 97 -1.41 -11.39 -13.11
N ASN A 98 -1.93 -12.61 -13.00
CA ASN A 98 -3.37 -12.86 -12.95
C ASN A 98 -3.92 -12.87 -11.51
N GLN A 99 -3.05 -12.76 -10.51
CA GLN A 99 -3.40 -12.84 -9.08
C GLN A 99 -3.06 -11.55 -8.31
N HIS A 100 -3.31 -10.38 -8.91
CA HIS A 100 -3.16 -9.10 -8.20
C HIS A 100 -4.24 -8.88 -7.13
N LEU A 101 -5.43 -9.46 -7.29
CA LEU A 101 -6.56 -9.20 -6.39
C LEU A 101 -6.29 -9.58 -4.91
N PRO A 102 -5.68 -10.74 -4.59
CA PRO A 102 -5.21 -11.02 -3.24
C PRO A 102 -4.25 -9.98 -2.66
N ILE A 103 -3.35 -9.44 -3.48
CA ILE A 103 -2.41 -8.39 -3.06
C ILE A 103 -3.20 -7.15 -2.61
N TYR A 104 -4.14 -6.66 -3.42
CA TYR A 104 -4.96 -5.50 -3.04
C TYR A 104 -5.79 -5.77 -1.78
N LYS A 105 -6.42 -6.96 -1.69
CA LYS A 105 -7.26 -7.34 -0.55
C LYS A 105 -6.50 -7.47 0.77
N GLY A 106 -5.19 -7.67 0.74
CA GLY A 106 -4.34 -7.64 1.93
C GLY A 106 -3.75 -6.25 2.18
N VAL A 107 -3.06 -5.70 1.18
CA VAL A 107 -2.30 -4.44 1.32
C VAL A 107 -3.19 -3.27 1.73
N LEU A 108 -4.32 -3.06 1.05
CA LEU A 108 -5.17 -1.90 1.27
C LEU A 108 -5.71 -1.86 2.71
N PRO A 109 -6.40 -2.91 3.23
CA PRO A 109 -6.89 -2.85 4.59
C PRO A 109 -5.76 -2.88 5.63
N ILE A 110 -4.63 -3.56 5.39
CA ILE A 110 -3.51 -3.53 6.34
C ILE A 110 -2.96 -2.11 6.49
N HIS A 111 -2.70 -1.44 5.37
CA HIS A 111 -2.20 -0.07 5.36
C HIS A 111 -3.18 0.88 6.08
N GLU A 112 -4.48 0.80 5.80
CA GLU A 112 -5.46 1.68 6.44
C GLU A 112 -5.63 1.45 7.95
N ASN A 113 -5.51 0.21 8.41
CA ASN A 113 -5.56 -0.10 9.84
C ASN A 113 -4.37 0.52 10.58
N VAL A 114 -3.16 0.34 10.06
CA VAL A 114 -1.95 0.95 10.64
C VAL A 114 -1.98 2.47 10.50
N ASN A 115 -2.47 3.01 9.37
CA ASN A 115 -2.69 4.45 9.19
C ASN A 115 -3.63 5.00 10.28
N SER A 116 -4.68 4.26 10.62
CA SER A 116 -5.63 4.66 11.68
C SER A 116 -5.00 4.63 13.07
N MET A 117 -4.11 3.67 13.35
CA MET A 117 -3.29 3.63 14.58
C MET A 117 -2.35 4.83 14.69
N ILE A 118 -1.59 5.13 13.62
CA ILE A 118 -0.69 6.29 13.53
C ILE A 118 -1.46 7.57 13.87
N GLN A 119 -2.66 7.73 13.33
CA GLN A 119 -3.46 8.92 13.60
C GLN A 119 -4.01 8.99 15.02
N GLY A 120 -4.36 7.84 15.61
CA GLY A 120 -4.69 7.78 17.04
C GLY A 120 -3.56 8.34 17.90
N ILE A 121 -2.32 7.91 17.61
CA ILE A 121 -1.11 8.35 18.31
C ILE A 121 -0.83 9.84 18.07
N LEU A 122 -0.93 10.32 16.82
CA LEU A 122 -0.74 11.74 16.51
C LEU A 122 -1.76 12.64 17.23
N ARG A 123 -3.01 12.20 17.36
CA ARG A 123 -4.05 12.95 18.08
C ARG A 123 -3.77 12.99 19.58
N ASP A 124 -3.37 11.86 20.16
CA ASP A 124 -3.00 11.77 21.58
C ASP A 124 -1.77 12.64 21.89
N ALA A 125 -0.75 12.60 21.04
CA ALA A 125 0.44 13.43 21.14
C ALA A 125 0.10 14.93 21.13
N LYS A 126 -0.80 15.37 20.23
CA LYS A 126 -1.29 16.75 20.19
C LYS A 126 -2.03 17.13 21.48
N GLY A 127 -2.87 16.24 22.01
CA GLY A 127 -3.57 16.46 23.28
C GLY A 127 -2.61 16.59 24.48
N LYS A 128 -1.44 15.95 24.40
CA LYS A 128 -0.38 15.96 25.42
C LYS A 128 0.75 16.98 25.16
N ASN A 129 0.65 17.80 24.11
CA ASN A 129 1.70 18.73 23.69
C ASN A 129 3.07 18.07 23.43
N ILE A 130 3.08 16.83 22.93
CA ILE A 130 4.30 16.12 22.52
C ILE A 130 4.64 16.52 21.09
N ASP A 131 5.87 16.97 20.85
CA ASP A 131 6.33 17.32 19.50
C ASP A 131 6.54 16.06 18.65
N VAL A 132 5.71 15.93 17.62
CA VAL A 132 5.72 14.84 16.63
C VAL A 132 5.62 15.39 15.20
N GLN A 133 6.00 16.66 14.98
CA GLN A 133 5.77 17.35 13.70
C GLN A 133 6.47 16.65 12.51
N GLU A 134 7.72 16.22 12.69
CA GLU A 134 8.44 15.49 11.63
C GLU A 134 7.81 14.13 11.34
N ALA A 135 7.36 13.40 12.37
CA ALA A 135 6.64 12.15 12.17
C ALA A 135 5.31 12.36 11.42
N GLU A 136 4.55 13.42 11.77
CA GLU A 136 3.31 13.79 11.05
C GLU A 136 3.59 14.14 9.58
N LYS A 137 4.68 14.86 9.30
CA LYS A 137 5.09 15.21 7.94
C LYS A 137 5.45 13.98 7.10
N VAL A 138 6.21 13.05 7.66
CA VAL A 138 6.59 11.80 6.98
C VAL A 138 5.37 10.92 6.76
N TRP A 139 4.50 10.80 7.77
CA TRP A 139 3.24 10.06 7.63
C TRP A 139 2.37 10.63 6.50
N LYS A 140 2.20 11.95 6.41
CA LYS A 140 1.43 12.58 5.32
C LYS A 140 2.04 12.31 3.95
N SER A 141 3.36 12.36 3.81
CA SER A 141 4.01 12.08 2.52
C SER A 141 3.95 10.60 2.15
N GLU A 142 3.98 9.71 3.14
CA GLU A 142 3.76 8.27 2.96
C GLU A 142 2.33 7.98 2.49
N ASP A 143 1.30 8.55 3.15
CA ASP A 143 -0.11 8.36 2.74
C ASP A 143 -0.33 8.83 1.30
N LYS A 144 0.20 10.01 0.91
CA LYS A 144 0.17 10.48 -0.48
C LYS A 144 0.79 9.48 -1.46
N MET A 145 1.97 8.95 -1.11
CA MET A 145 2.66 7.96 -1.94
C MET A 145 1.84 6.67 -2.06
N PHE A 146 1.25 6.19 -0.97
CA PHE A 146 0.36 5.05 -0.97
C PHE A 146 -0.85 5.26 -1.89
N ARG A 147 -1.56 6.40 -1.77
CA ARG A 147 -2.71 6.68 -2.65
C ARG A 147 -2.31 6.66 -4.13
N ALA A 148 -1.18 7.29 -4.46
CA ALA A 148 -0.69 7.37 -5.83
C ALA A 148 -0.38 5.97 -6.41
N VAL A 149 0.35 5.14 -5.66
CA VAL A 149 0.71 3.79 -6.08
C VAL A 149 -0.51 2.87 -6.16
N ALA A 150 -1.42 2.95 -5.18
CA ALA A 150 -2.65 2.17 -5.16
C ALA A 150 -3.52 2.50 -6.37
N TYR A 151 -3.76 3.78 -6.66
CA TYR A 151 -4.53 4.15 -7.85
C TYR A 151 -3.82 3.77 -9.16
N LEU A 152 -2.50 3.95 -9.26
CA LEU A 152 -1.78 3.57 -10.47
C LEU A 152 -1.93 2.08 -10.78
N THR A 153 -1.76 1.23 -9.78
CA THR A 153 -1.85 -0.23 -9.92
C THR A 153 -3.28 -0.68 -10.22
N LEU A 154 -4.26 -0.23 -9.43
CA LEU A 154 -5.67 -0.57 -9.62
C LEU A 154 -6.23 -0.10 -10.97
N VAL A 155 -5.88 1.12 -11.41
CA VAL A 155 -6.38 1.66 -12.69
C VAL A 155 -5.74 0.96 -13.87
N ASN A 156 -4.47 0.57 -13.81
CA ASN A 156 -3.84 -0.25 -14.84
C ASN A 156 -4.55 -1.61 -14.98
N ASP A 157 -4.86 -2.27 -13.87
CA ASP A 157 -5.59 -3.55 -13.88
C ASP A 157 -7.03 -3.37 -14.40
N LEU A 158 -7.72 -2.30 -13.99
CA LEU A 158 -9.05 -1.95 -14.50
C LEU A 158 -9.04 -1.81 -16.02
N ILE A 159 -8.06 -1.07 -16.57
CA ILE A 159 -7.89 -0.87 -18.01
C ILE A 159 -7.63 -2.20 -18.72
N SER A 160 -6.75 -3.05 -18.17
CA SER A 160 -6.46 -4.37 -18.73
C SER A 160 -7.72 -5.23 -18.79
N LEU A 161 -8.43 -5.36 -17.67
CA LEU A 161 -9.67 -6.14 -17.57
C LEU A 161 -10.76 -5.60 -18.50
N PHE A 162 -10.89 -4.28 -18.64
CA PHE A 162 -11.85 -3.68 -19.56
C PHE A 162 -11.52 -4.01 -21.03
N ASN A 163 -10.24 -4.01 -21.39
CA ASN A 163 -9.81 -4.42 -22.73
C ASN A 163 -10.08 -5.91 -22.98
N ASP A 164 -9.79 -6.76 -22.00
CA ASP A 164 -10.06 -8.21 -22.08
C ASP A 164 -11.57 -8.49 -22.17
N TYR A 165 -12.39 -7.76 -21.42
CA TYR A 165 -13.85 -7.82 -21.50
C TYR A 165 -14.34 -7.48 -22.92
N ASN A 166 -13.86 -6.37 -23.49
CA ASN A 166 -14.23 -5.95 -24.84
C ASN A 166 -13.81 -6.99 -25.89
N LYS A 167 -12.61 -7.57 -25.75
CA LYS A 167 -12.14 -8.63 -26.62
C LYS A 167 -13.04 -9.87 -26.52
N ALA A 168 -13.34 -10.34 -25.32
CA ALA A 168 -14.22 -11.49 -25.09
C ALA A 168 -15.63 -11.26 -25.68
N ARG A 169 -16.16 -10.03 -25.57
CA ARG A 169 -17.44 -9.64 -26.17
C ARG A 169 -17.37 -9.62 -27.70
N GLN A 170 -16.30 -9.12 -28.29
CA GLN A 170 -16.11 -9.12 -29.75
C GLN A 170 -16.03 -10.55 -30.30
N GLU A 171 -15.28 -11.44 -29.64
CA GLU A 171 -15.17 -12.86 -29.99
C GLU A 171 -16.53 -13.57 -29.90
N ALA A 172 -17.36 -13.17 -28.94
CA ALA A 172 -18.74 -13.63 -28.79
C ALA A 172 -19.77 -12.88 -29.66
N LYS A 173 -19.33 -12.08 -30.66
CA LYS A 173 -20.19 -11.26 -31.55
C LYS A 173 -21.15 -10.33 -30.80
N GLY A 174 -20.69 -9.79 -29.68
CA GLY A 174 -21.48 -8.92 -28.81
C GLY A 174 -22.43 -9.66 -27.87
N ALA A 175 -22.43 -11.00 -27.85
CA ALA A 175 -23.14 -11.78 -26.83
C ALA A 175 -22.33 -11.85 -25.53
N GLU A 176 -23.02 -12.07 -24.42
CA GLU A 176 -22.36 -12.31 -23.14
C GLU A 176 -21.88 -13.76 -23.09
N SER A 177 -20.63 -13.97 -22.65
CA SER A 177 -20.01 -15.28 -22.52
C SER A 177 -19.67 -15.57 -21.05
N PRO A 178 -19.43 -16.84 -20.68
CA PRO A 178 -18.88 -17.17 -19.35
C PRO A 178 -17.60 -16.38 -19.04
N THR A 179 -16.74 -16.20 -20.04
CA THR A 179 -15.51 -15.40 -19.93
C THR A 179 -15.80 -13.93 -19.62
N SER A 180 -16.73 -13.29 -20.35
CA SER A 180 -17.05 -11.88 -20.10
C SER A 180 -17.71 -11.67 -18.73
N LYS A 181 -18.46 -12.66 -18.23
CA LYS A 181 -19.01 -12.66 -16.87
C LYS A 181 -17.94 -12.72 -15.80
N PHE A 182 -16.97 -13.62 -15.96
CA PHE A 182 -15.85 -13.74 -15.03
C PHE A 182 -15.06 -12.43 -14.94
N ILE A 183 -14.69 -11.85 -16.08
CA ILE A 183 -13.97 -10.56 -16.13
C ILE A 183 -14.80 -9.43 -15.50
N THR A 184 -16.12 -9.45 -15.65
CA THR A 184 -17.01 -8.46 -15.02
C THR A 184 -16.94 -8.51 -13.50
N ASN A 185 -16.84 -9.70 -12.90
CA ASN A 185 -16.66 -9.85 -11.45
C ASN A 185 -15.32 -9.26 -11.00
N ASP A 186 -14.25 -9.48 -11.77
CA ASP A 186 -12.92 -8.91 -11.48
C ASP A 186 -12.93 -7.38 -11.61
N ILE A 187 -13.57 -6.82 -12.64
CA ILE A 187 -13.78 -5.37 -12.79
C ILE A 187 -14.49 -4.81 -11.55
N GLN A 188 -15.57 -5.46 -11.09
CA GLN A 188 -16.30 -5.03 -9.90
C GLN A 188 -15.42 -5.06 -8.65
N ALA A 189 -14.59 -6.10 -8.48
CA ALA A 189 -13.67 -6.19 -7.36
C ALA A 189 -12.60 -5.09 -7.39
N ILE A 190 -12.04 -4.76 -8.56
CA ILE A 190 -11.11 -3.65 -8.71
C ILE A 190 -11.79 -2.30 -8.42
N VAL A 191 -13.01 -2.08 -8.93
CA VAL A 191 -13.78 -0.86 -8.64
C VAL A 191 -14.09 -0.73 -7.14
N GLN A 192 -14.40 -1.83 -6.45
CA GLN A 192 -14.56 -1.83 -4.99
C GLN A 192 -13.27 -1.42 -4.27
N ASN A 193 -12.11 -1.93 -4.69
CA ASN A 193 -10.82 -1.53 -4.12
C ASN A 193 -10.50 -0.05 -4.40
N ILE A 194 -10.78 0.46 -5.60
CA ILE A 194 -10.63 1.90 -5.92
C ILE A 194 -11.51 2.73 -4.98
N ASN A 195 -12.77 2.34 -4.79
CA ASN A 195 -13.67 3.03 -3.88
C ASN A 195 -13.22 2.95 -2.42
N PHE A 196 -12.62 1.84 -2.00
CA PHE A 196 -12.02 1.69 -0.66
C PHE A 196 -10.87 2.68 -0.44
N VAL A 197 -9.96 2.81 -1.42
CA VAL A 197 -8.86 3.80 -1.37
C VAL A 197 -9.43 5.21 -1.28
N ARG A 198 -10.45 5.51 -2.08
CA ARG A 198 -11.14 6.82 -2.11
C ARG A 198 -11.83 7.13 -0.78
N SER A 199 -12.59 6.20 -0.22
CA SER A 199 -13.35 6.42 1.02
C SER A 199 -12.45 6.58 2.24
N SER A 200 -11.25 6.01 2.20
CA SER A 200 -10.29 6.06 3.30
C SER A 200 -9.34 7.26 3.23
N ALA A 201 -9.27 7.90 2.06
CA ALA A 201 -8.40 9.05 1.82
C ALA A 201 -8.82 10.27 2.64
N ARG A 202 -7.81 10.93 3.21
CA ARG A 202 -7.97 12.19 3.96
C ARG A 202 -7.38 13.39 3.22
N GLU A 203 -6.81 13.14 2.05
CA GLU A 203 -6.26 14.18 1.19
C GLU A 203 -7.40 15.01 0.59
N THR A 204 -7.24 16.33 0.70
CA THR A 204 -8.21 17.32 0.24
C THR A 204 -7.62 18.29 -0.76
N ASP A 205 -6.33 18.16 -1.08
CA ASP A 205 -5.69 19.02 -2.07
C ASP A 205 -6.32 18.85 -3.46
N ALA A 206 -6.30 19.94 -4.24
CA ALA A 206 -6.98 20.01 -5.53
C ALA A 206 -6.37 19.08 -6.58
N VAL A 207 -5.07 18.77 -6.50
CA VAL A 207 -4.40 17.86 -7.43
C VAL A 207 -4.90 16.45 -7.21
N TYR A 208 -4.94 16.02 -5.94
CA TYR A 208 -5.49 14.74 -5.55
C TYR A 208 -6.97 14.59 -5.95
N LYS A 209 -7.80 15.60 -5.67
CA LYS A 209 -9.23 15.54 -6.00
C LYS A 209 -9.49 15.49 -7.51
N ASN A 210 -8.72 16.22 -8.31
CA ASN A 210 -8.79 16.13 -9.77
C ASN A 210 -8.43 14.72 -10.28
N MET A 211 -7.39 14.10 -9.71
CA MET A 211 -7.03 12.71 -10.01
C MET A 211 -8.18 11.75 -9.67
N GLU A 212 -8.77 11.87 -8.48
CA GLU A 212 -9.94 11.04 -8.08
C GLU A 212 -11.11 11.21 -9.04
N ASP A 213 -11.46 12.46 -9.40
CA ASP A 213 -12.56 12.75 -10.30
C ASP A 213 -12.36 12.14 -11.69
N LYS A 214 -11.12 12.14 -12.21
CA LYS A 214 -10.78 11.47 -13.47
C LYS A 214 -10.91 9.95 -13.39
N ILE A 215 -10.48 9.35 -12.29
CA ILE A 215 -10.62 7.89 -12.09
C ILE A 215 -12.11 7.51 -12.02
N VAL A 216 -12.92 8.29 -11.30
CA VAL A 216 -14.36 8.06 -11.20
C VAL A 216 -15.03 8.25 -12.57
N ALA A 217 -14.66 9.29 -13.31
CA ALA A 217 -15.14 9.51 -14.68
C ALA A 217 -14.86 8.29 -15.57
N LEU A 218 -13.63 7.77 -15.54
CA LEU A 218 -13.23 6.60 -16.32
C LEU A 218 -14.09 5.37 -15.97
N ILE A 219 -14.35 5.12 -14.69
CA ILE A 219 -15.21 4.02 -14.24
C ILE A 219 -16.64 4.19 -14.76
N GLU A 220 -17.20 5.40 -14.68
CA GLU A 220 -18.55 5.69 -15.17
C GLU A 220 -18.63 5.56 -16.70
N GLU A 221 -17.60 5.96 -17.44
CA GLU A 221 -17.48 5.79 -18.89
C GLU A 221 -17.40 4.30 -19.27
N MET A 222 -16.57 3.52 -18.59
CA MET A 222 -16.44 2.07 -18.81
C MET A 222 -17.72 1.29 -18.49
N THR A 223 -18.53 1.78 -17.55
CA THR A 223 -19.80 1.15 -17.15
C THR A 223 -21.00 1.70 -17.91
N GLY A 224 -20.81 2.65 -18.84
CA GLY A 224 -21.88 3.28 -19.60
C GLY A 224 -22.80 4.17 -18.78
N ARG A 225 -22.38 4.60 -17.59
CA ARG A 225 -23.08 5.57 -16.74
C ARG A 225 -22.78 7.02 -17.12
N ARG A 226 -21.69 7.23 -17.86
CA ARG A 226 -21.25 8.51 -18.38
C ARG A 226 -20.86 8.33 -19.85
N ASP A 227 -21.26 9.26 -20.70
CA ASP A 227 -20.80 9.30 -22.08
C ASP A 227 -19.34 9.74 -22.15
N LEU A 228 -18.59 9.23 -23.12
CA LEU A 228 -17.24 9.72 -23.40
C LEU A 228 -17.28 11.22 -23.77
N PRO A 229 -16.27 12.01 -23.36
CA PRO A 229 -16.16 13.40 -23.79
C PRO A 229 -16.17 13.52 -25.32
N VAL A 230 -16.78 14.59 -25.82
CA VAL A 230 -16.94 14.83 -27.27
C VAL A 230 -15.59 14.72 -27.99
N GLY A 231 -15.53 13.86 -29.01
CA GLY A 231 -14.34 13.64 -29.83
C GLY A 231 -13.29 12.70 -29.22
N LYS A 232 -13.49 12.19 -28.00
CA LYS A 232 -12.56 11.23 -27.36
C LYS A 232 -13.00 9.78 -27.51
N LYS A 233 -12.03 8.88 -27.46
CA LYS A 233 -12.21 7.42 -27.37
C LYS A 233 -11.65 6.91 -26.04
N PHE A 234 -11.99 5.67 -25.69
CA PHE A 234 -11.45 5.01 -24.48
C PHE A 234 -9.93 5.12 -24.34
N PRO A 235 -9.10 4.87 -25.37
CA PRO A 235 -7.65 5.04 -25.25
C PRO A 235 -7.23 6.45 -24.82
N ASP A 236 -7.96 7.49 -25.23
CA ASP A 236 -7.63 8.89 -24.89
C ASP A 236 -7.91 9.16 -23.40
N VAL A 237 -9.10 8.79 -22.91
CA VAL A 237 -9.49 9.00 -21.50
C VAL A 237 -8.68 8.10 -20.54
N MET A 238 -8.33 6.89 -20.96
CA MET A 238 -7.44 6.00 -20.22
C MET A 238 -6.05 6.61 -20.06
N LYS A 239 -5.47 7.10 -21.17
CA LYS A 239 -4.16 7.74 -21.17
C LYS A 239 -4.14 8.99 -20.28
N GLU A 240 -5.11 9.88 -20.42
CA GLU A 240 -5.22 11.09 -19.60
C GLU A 240 -5.35 10.78 -18.11
N THR A 241 -6.10 9.72 -17.76
CA THR A 241 -6.25 9.28 -16.38
C THR A 241 -4.92 8.80 -15.81
N ILE A 242 -4.21 7.93 -16.54
CA ILE A 242 -2.88 7.44 -16.15
C ILE A 242 -1.87 8.58 -16.02
N GLU A 243 -1.84 9.51 -16.98
CA GLU A 243 -0.93 10.68 -16.92
C GLU A 243 -1.21 11.55 -15.70
N THR A 244 -2.47 11.72 -15.31
CA THR A 244 -2.84 12.47 -14.10
C THR A 244 -2.37 11.76 -12.83
N ILE A 245 -2.53 10.43 -12.76
CA ILE A 245 -2.03 9.63 -11.63
C ILE A 245 -0.51 9.71 -11.56
N GLN A 246 0.19 9.60 -12.69
CA GLN A 246 1.65 9.69 -12.75
C GLN A 246 2.18 11.06 -12.32
N LEU A 247 1.48 12.14 -12.66
CA LEU A 247 1.82 13.48 -12.21
C LEU A 247 1.75 13.56 -10.67
N TYR A 248 0.66 13.09 -10.08
CA TYR A 248 0.50 13.05 -8.62
C TYR A 248 1.54 12.14 -7.96
N LEU A 249 1.81 10.96 -8.54
CA LEU A 249 2.83 10.02 -8.06
C LEU A 249 4.22 10.66 -8.01
N ARG A 250 4.61 11.39 -9.05
CA ARG A 250 5.92 12.06 -9.09
C ARG A 250 6.09 13.03 -7.93
N ASP A 251 5.07 13.82 -7.64
CA ASP A 251 5.11 14.84 -6.59
C ASP A 251 5.04 14.19 -5.18
N ALA A 252 4.24 13.12 -5.05
CA ALA A 252 4.16 12.32 -3.83
C ALA A 252 5.50 11.62 -3.53
N GLU A 253 6.11 11.01 -4.54
CA GLU A 253 7.42 10.36 -4.43
C GLU A 253 8.51 11.35 -4.04
N ALA A 254 8.56 12.53 -4.68
CA ALA A 254 9.52 13.57 -4.35
C ALA A 254 9.40 14.01 -2.88
N SER A 255 8.16 14.22 -2.42
CA SER A 255 7.87 14.60 -1.03
C SER A 255 8.25 13.49 -0.04
N PHE A 256 7.95 12.24 -0.37
CA PHE A 256 8.30 11.09 0.45
C PHE A 256 9.82 10.89 0.54
N ARG A 257 10.53 10.91 -0.59
CA ARG A 257 12.00 10.77 -0.65
C ARG A 257 12.72 11.88 0.10
N ALA A 258 12.15 13.09 0.17
CA ALA A 258 12.73 14.20 0.92
C ALA A 258 12.56 14.06 2.44
N ALA A 259 11.47 13.41 2.90
CA ALA A 259 11.11 13.35 4.32
C ALA A 259 11.50 12.02 4.99
N TYR A 260 11.26 10.89 4.32
CA TYR A 260 11.33 9.57 4.93
C TYR A 260 12.76 9.07 5.22
N PRO A 261 13.72 9.10 4.26
CA PRO A 261 15.08 8.60 4.54
C PRO A 261 15.77 9.31 5.71
N PRO A 262 15.75 10.66 5.83
CA PRO A 262 16.33 11.34 6.99
C PRO A 262 15.69 10.91 8.31
N PHE A 263 14.37 10.73 8.33
CA PHE A 263 13.62 10.35 9.52
C PHE A 263 13.96 8.93 10.00
N ILE A 264 14.07 7.97 9.07
CA ILE A 264 14.51 6.62 9.40
C ILE A 264 15.99 6.59 9.83
N GLN A 265 16.85 7.41 9.22
CA GLN A 265 18.24 7.53 9.67
C GLN A 265 18.35 8.05 11.11
N GLU A 266 17.49 8.99 11.51
CA GLU A 266 17.43 9.44 12.89
C GLU A 266 17.00 8.31 13.84
N LEU A 267 15.97 7.52 13.47
CA LEU A 267 15.56 6.35 14.23
C LEU A 267 16.71 5.34 14.39
N LEU A 268 17.38 4.98 13.30
CA LEU A 268 18.50 4.04 13.33
C LEU A 268 19.66 4.54 14.20
N ALA A 269 19.96 5.84 14.14
CA ALA A 269 20.97 6.45 14.99
C ALA A 269 20.58 6.42 16.48
N GLN A 270 19.29 6.61 16.80
CA GLN A 270 18.77 6.51 18.16
C GLN A 270 18.86 5.08 18.69
N VAL A 271 18.35 4.10 17.94
CA VAL A 271 18.42 2.67 18.29
C VAL A 271 19.86 2.22 18.54
N LYS A 272 20.80 2.68 17.72
CA LYS A 272 22.23 2.40 17.92
C LYS A 272 22.74 2.95 19.25
N LYS A 273 22.41 4.20 19.59
CA LYS A 273 22.80 4.83 20.86
C LYS A 273 22.21 4.11 22.06
N ASP A 274 20.94 3.71 21.99
CA ASP A 274 20.26 3.02 23.09
C ASP A 274 20.86 1.64 23.33
N ARG A 275 21.24 0.94 22.26
CA ARG A 275 21.96 -0.33 22.34
C ARG A 275 23.33 -0.17 22.98
N GLU A 276 24.12 0.82 22.55
CA GLU A 276 25.45 1.11 23.11
C GLU A 276 25.34 1.48 24.60
N ALA A 277 24.33 2.26 24.99
CA ALA A 277 24.07 2.62 26.39
C ALA A 277 23.70 1.40 27.25
N LYS A 278 22.89 0.48 26.72
CA LYS A 278 22.52 -0.77 27.40
C LYS A 278 23.71 -1.72 27.56
N GLU A 279 24.52 -1.88 26.52
CA GLU A 279 25.76 -2.68 26.59
C GLU A 279 26.76 -2.09 27.62
N ALA A 280 26.82 -0.75 27.74
CA ALA A 280 27.62 -0.07 28.76
C ALA A 280 27.07 -0.26 30.19
N SER A 281 25.75 -0.21 30.39
CA SER A 281 25.15 -0.46 31.71
C SER A 281 25.32 -1.90 32.16
N ASP A 282 25.16 -2.86 31.23
CA ASP A 282 25.27 -4.30 31.51
C ASP A 282 26.72 -4.73 31.77
N SER A 283 27.70 -4.02 31.21
CA SER A 283 29.12 -4.23 31.50
C SER A 283 29.55 -3.59 32.82
N ALA A 284 29.03 -2.42 33.17
CA ALA A 284 29.30 -1.77 34.47
C ALA A 284 28.68 -2.54 35.64
N SER A 285 27.49 -3.12 35.47
CA SER A 285 26.81 -3.92 36.50
C SER A 285 27.36 -5.33 36.67
N LYS A 286 28.18 -5.84 35.73
CA LYS A 286 28.93 -7.10 35.87
C LYS A 286 30.33 -6.91 36.49
N GLN A 287 30.79 -5.67 36.65
CA GLN A 287 32.08 -5.34 37.28
C GLN A 287 31.94 -4.85 38.73
N ALA A 288 30.71 -4.61 39.20
CA ALA A 288 30.36 -4.31 40.58
C ALA A 288 29.92 -5.57 41.34
#